data_AF-A0A7U9SF09-F1
#
_entry.id   AF-A0A7U9SF09-F1
#
_cell.length_a   1.000
_cell.length_b   1.000
_cell.length_c   1.000
_cell.angle_alpha   90.00
_cell.angle_beta   90.00
_cell.angle_gamma   90.00
#
_symmetry.space_group_name_H-M   'P 1'
#
loop_
_entity.id
_entity.type
_entity.pdbx_description
1 polymer ?
#
loop_
_entity_poly.entity_id
_entity_poly.type
_entity_poly.pdbx_seq_one_letter_code
_entity_poly.pdbx_strand_id
1 'polypeptide(L)'
;MMLTGVDEGGVQIGEFGSSEGYLDENIMWGRPGCPDKGEIFIKGNIVIQDKTNMERRGPMAAHTAFDIITQEIREVMKKLDESLVVETQELKSIRRPGKKKVVIVKEIMGQGAMHDNFILPVEPVGILGARANVDLGNVPVCVSPLEVLDGCIHALTCIGPASKEMSRHYWREPLVLEALHDEEVDLCGVVFVGSPQINAEKFYVSRRVGHTVEMMDADGAFVTTEGFGNNHIDFASHIEQIGMRGVPTVGMSYCAVQGALVVGNKHMQYMVDNNKSEAGIENEILGNNTLCQEDAIRALAMLKAAMAGEDVKAAEKKWNPNVKSTNVELIEGAYGTKIDLVGNEQELPMSEKRRLKYS
;
A
#
# COMPACT_ATOMS: atom_id res chain seq x y z
N MET A 1 -12.83 -12.15 5.10
CA MET A 1 -12.67 -13.04 3.93
C MET A 1 -11.18 -13.23 3.67
N MET A 2 -10.68 -14.46 3.52
CA MET A 2 -9.28 -14.79 3.20
C MET A 2 -9.27 -15.77 2.02
N LEU A 3 -8.57 -15.42 0.95
CA LEU A 3 -8.45 -16.27 -0.23
C LEU A 3 -7.07 -16.95 -0.26
N THR A 4 -7.06 -18.27 -0.45
CA THR A 4 -5.90 -19.04 -0.86
C THR A 4 -6.27 -19.85 -2.09
N GLY A 5 -5.30 -20.30 -2.87
CA GLY A 5 -5.60 -21.20 -3.97
C GLY A 5 -4.40 -21.84 -4.62
N VAL A 6 -4.69 -22.90 -5.36
CA VAL A 6 -3.75 -23.70 -6.13
C VAL A 6 -4.35 -24.02 -7.49
N ASP A 7 -3.55 -24.40 -8.47
CA ASP A 7 -4.06 -25.12 -9.64
C ASP A 7 -4.32 -26.61 -9.33
N GLU A 8 -4.92 -27.34 -10.27
CA GLU A 8 -5.17 -28.79 -10.16
C GLU A 8 -3.88 -29.61 -9.94
N GLY A 9 -2.71 -29.07 -10.32
CA GLY A 9 -1.40 -29.64 -10.07
C GLY A 9 -0.85 -29.36 -8.66
N GLY A 10 -1.53 -28.55 -7.86
CA GLY A 10 -1.14 -28.15 -6.50
C GLY A 10 -0.19 -26.95 -6.45
N VAL A 11 0.06 -26.26 -7.57
CA VAL A 11 0.93 -25.08 -7.62
C VAL A 11 0.15 -23.86 -7.14
N GLN A 12 0.72 -23.10 -6.21
CA GLN A 12 0.04 -21.94 -5.62
C GLN A 12 -0.22 -20.82 -6.64
N ILE A 13 -1.33 -20.11 -6.41
CA ILE A 13 -1.67 -18.88 -7.12
C ILE A 13 -0.94 -17.72 -6.45
N GLY A 14 -0.20 -16.91 -7.22
CA GLY A 14 0.41 -15.68 -6.69
C GLY A 14 1.53 -15.92 -5.68
N GLU A 15 2.33 -16.98 -5.85
CA GLU A 15 3.43 -17.31 -4.95
C GLU A 15 4.68 -16.46 -5.25
N PHE A 16 4.99 -15.54 -4.35
CA PHE A 16 6.23 -14.77 -4.33
C PHE A 16 6.63 -14.52 -2.87
N GLY A 17 7.33 -15.51 -2.29
CA GLY A 17 7.50 -15.61 -0.84
C GLY A 17 6.21 -16.07 -0.16
N SER A 18 6.33 -16.85 0.92
CA SER A 18 5.17 -17.48 1.54
C SER A 18 5.22 -17.43 3.06
N SER A 19 4.11 -17.08 3.69
CA SER A 19 3.92 -17.09 5.14
C SER A 19 3.61 -18.51 5.65
N GLU A 20 4.48 -19.47 5.32
CA GLU A 20 4.30 -20.88 5.68
C GLU A 20 4.35 -21.10 7.20
N GLY A 21 3.45 -21.95 7.70
CA GLY A 21 3.38 -22.34 9.10
C GLY A 21 2.11 -21.83 9.78
N TYR A 22 2.19 -21.60 11.09
CA TYR A 22 1.03 -21.19 11.89
C TYR A 22 0.74 -19.69 11.72
N LEU A 23 -0.54 -19.32 11.81
CA LEU A 23 -0.99 -17.93 11.59
C LEU A 23 -0.45 -16.97 12.66
N ASP A 24 -0.37 -17.42 13.91
CA ASP A 24 0.13 -16.65 15.06
C ASP A 24 1.64 -16.38 15.00
N GLU A 25 2.37 -17.18 14.23
CA GLU A 25 3.81 -16.99 13.97
C GLU A 25 4.09 -16.08 12.76
N ASN A 26 3.13 -15.92 11.85
CA ASN A 26 3.38 -15.36 10.51
C ASN A 26 2.48 -14.18 10.12
N ILE A 27 1.64 -13.67 11.04
CA ILE A 27 0.78 -12.51 10.81
C ILE A 27 1.09 -11.43 11.84
N MET A 28 1.39 -10.21 11.36
CA MET A 28 1.36 -9.03 12.23
C MET A 28 -0.10 -8.60 12.43
N TRP A 29 -0.68 -9.01 13.55
CA TRP A 29 -2.07 -8.70 13.90
C TRP A 29 -2.29 -7.18 14.06
N GLY A 30 -3.47 -6.71 13.65
CA GLY A 30 -3.86 -5.30 13.81
C GLY A 30 -3.18 -4.31 12.88
N ARG A 31 -2.37 -4.78 11.91
CA ARG A 31 -1.86 -3.91 10.84
C ARG A 31 -2.99 -3.54 9.87
N PRO A 32 -2.88 -2.43 9.12
CA PRO A 32 -3.95 -1.97 8.23
C PRO A 32 -4.47 -3.05 7.26
N GLY A 33 -3.55 -3.83 6.66
CA GLY A 33 -3.92 -4.95 5.78
C GLY A 33 -4.29 -6.24 6.52
N CYS A 34 -3.90 -6.37 7.78
CA CYS A 34 -3.92 -7.64 8.50
C CYS A 34 -5.20 -7.82 9.33
N PRO A 35 -5.51 -9.07 9.68
CA PRO A 35 -6.60 -9.40 10.60
C PRO A 35 -6.37 -8.82 12.00
N ASP A 36 -7.46 -8.47 12.66
CA ASP A 36 -7.48 -8.09 14.07
C ASP A 36 -7.61 -9.34 14.96
N LYS A 37 -7.09 -9.29 16.20
CA LYS A 37 -7.24 -10.43 17.13
C LYS A 37 -8.72 -10.63 17.47
N GLY A 38 -9.18 -11.87 17.36
CA GLY A 38 -10.58 -12.24 17.64
C GLY A 38 -11.52 -12.20 16.43
N GLU A 39 -11.04 -11.78 15.25
CA GLU A 39 -11.83 -11.85 14.03
C GLU A 39 -12.06 -13.30 13.56
N ILE A 40 -13.17 -13.50 12.85
CA ILE A 40 -13.51 -14.77 12.21
C ILE A 40 -12.98 -14.76 10.77
N PHE A 41 -12.17 -15.77 10.44
CA PHE A 41 -11.75 -16.02 9.07
C PHE A 41 -12.77 -16.88 8.34
N ILE A 42 -13.39 -16.32 7.32
CA ILE A 42 -13.99 -17.10 6.25
C ILE A 42 -12.91 -17.31 5.20
N LYS A 43 -12.32 -18.51 5.19
CA LYS A 43 -11.22 -18.88 4.28
C LYS A 43 -11.77 -19.63 3.07
N GLY A 44 -11.57 -19.10 1.87
CA GLY A 44 -11.78 -19.80 0.61
C GLY A 44 -10.47 -20.42 0.14
N ASN A 45 -10.47 -21.73 -0.10
CA ASN A 45 -9.34 -22.40 -0.75
C ASN A 45 -9.78 -22.87 -2.14
N ILE A 46 -9.34 -22.16 -3.18
CA ILE A 46 -9.84 -22.36 -4.55
C ILE A 46 -8.86 -23.18 -5.36
N VAL A 47 -9.39 -24.17 -6.08
CA VAL A 47 -8.65 -24.93 -7.09
C VAL A 47 -9.04 -24.40 -8.47
N ILE A 48 -8.06 -23.88 -9.20
CA ILE A 48 -8.22 -23.43 -10.60
C ILE A 48 -7.70 -24.49 -11.56
N GLN A 49 -8.03 -24.34 -12.85
CA GLN A 49 -7.56 -25.24 -13.91
C GLN A 49 -6.02 -25.40 -13.90
N ASP A 50 -5.52 -26.62 -14.14
CA ASP A 50 -4.08 -26.93 -14.25
C ASP A 50 -3.32 -25.89 -15.10
N LYS A 51 -2.17 -25.42 -14.60
CA LYS A 51 -1.26 -24.48 -15.28
C LYS A 51 -1.83 -23.09 -15.58
N THR A 52 -2.94 -22.72 -14.94
CA THR A 52 -3.51 -21.36 -15.09
C THR A 52 -3.13 -20.41 -13.96
N ASN A 53 -2.30 -20.83 -13.00
CA ASN A 53 -1.90 -20.04 -11.83
C ASN A 53 -1.10 -18.77 -12.16
N MET A 54 -0.40 -18.75 -13.30
CA MET A 54 0.31 -17.58 -13.83
C MET A 54 -0.34 -16.99 -15.09
N GLU A 55 -1.57 -17.36 -15.39
CA GLU A 55 -2.35 -16.80 -16.49
C GLU A 55 -3.48 -15.95 -15.91
N ARG A 56 -3.71 -14.71 -16.38
CA ARG A 56 -4.73 -13.79 -15.81
C ARG A 56 -6.05 -14.48 -15.48
N ARG A 57 -6.54 -15.36 -16.36
CA ARG A 57 -7.80 -16.10 -16.16
C ARG A 57 -7.85 -16.92 -14.87
N GLY A 58 -6.74 -17.46 -14.38
CA GLY A 58 -6.68 -18.30 -13.18
C GLY A 58 -6.91 -17.51 -11.89
N PRO A 59 -6.02 -16.57 -11.51
CA PRO A 59 -6.22 -15.69 -10.36
C PRO A 59 -7.58 -14.96 -10.45
N MET A 60 -7.96 -14.45 -11.63
CA MET A 60 -9.26 -13.80 -11.81
C MET A 60 -10.44 -14.73 -11.50
N ALA A 61 -10.40 -15.99 -11.94
CA ALA A 61 -11.46 -16.96 -11.64
C ALA A 61 -11.54 -17.25 -10.14
N ALA A 62 -10.40 -17.39 -9.46
CA ALA A 62 -10.38 -17.60 -8.01
C ALA A 62 -10.98 -16.41 -7.25
N HIS A 63 -10.51 -15.20 -7.54
CA HIS A 63 -11.03 -13.99 -6.92
C HIS A 63 -12.55 -13.82 -7.23
N THR A 64 -12.98 -14.09 -8.47
CA THR A 64 -14.40 -14.00 -8.87
C THR A 64 -15.28 -15.00 -8.13
N ALA A 65 -14.87 -16.26 -8.06
CA ALA A 65 -15.61 -17.28 -7.34
C ALA A 65 -15.75 -16.94 -5.85
N PHE A 66 -14.71 -16.37 -5.23
CA PHE A 66 -14.77 -15.96 -3.83
C PHE A 66 -15.60 -14.70 -3.60
N ASP A 67 -15.60 -13.76 -4.56
CA ASP A 67 -16.45 -12.57 -4.49
C ASP A 67 -17.94 -12.91 -4.64
N ILE A 68 -18.31 -13.97 -5.37
CA ILE A 68 -19.70 -14.46 -5.41
C ILE A 68 -20.18 -14.87 -4.00
N ILE A 69 -19.36 -15.63 -3.26
CA ILE A 69 -19.68 -16.01 -1.87
C ILE A 69 -19.71 -14.76 -0.97
N THR A 70 -18.78 -13.83 -1.18
CA THR A 70 -18.73 -12.57 -0.45
C THR A 70 -19.99 -11.73 -0.72
N GLN A 71 -20.52 -11.75 -1.94
CA GLN A 71 -21.72 -11.01 -2.30
C GLN A 71 -22.96 -11.53 -1.56
N GLU A 72 -23.11 -12.85 -1.41
CA GLU A 72 -24.21 -13.42 -0.60
C GLU A 72 -24.14 -12.92 0.85
N ILE A 73 -22.93 -12.80 1.41
CA ILE A 73 -22.73 -12.22 2.74
C ILE A 73 -23.11 -10.73 2.74
N ARG A 74 -22.67 -9.94 1.74
CA ARG A 74 -23.04 -8.52 1.61
C ARG A 74 -24.56 -8.34 1.56
N GLU A 75 -25.26 -9.16 0.77
CA GLU A 75 -26.72 -9.08 0.62
C GLU A 75 -27.49 -9.44 1.90
N VAL A 76 -26.95 -10.34 2.72
CA VAL A 76 -27.49 -10.61 4.05
C VAL A 76 -27.19 -9.45 4.99
N MET A 77 -25.94 -8.94 4.98
CA MET A 77 -25.51 -7.84 5.85
C MET A 77 -26.34 -6.57 5.65
N LYS A 78 -26.69 -6.21 4.41
CA LYS A 78 -27.54 -5.04 4.08
C LYS A 78 -28.95 -5.11 4.69
N LYS A 79 -29.40 -6.29 5.10
CA LYS A 79 -30.75 -6.54 5.64
C LYS A 79 -30.74 -6.85 7.13
N LEU A 80 -29.56 -6.87 7.76
CA LEU A 80 -29.44 -7.12 9.19
C LEU A 80 -30.08 -5.98 9.98
N ASP A 81 -30.63 -6.35 11.14
CA ASP A 81 -31.21 -5.39 12.06
C ASP A 81 -30.12 -4.46 12.61
N GLU A 82 -30.43 -3.17 12.72
CA GLU A 82 -29.49 -2.16 13.24
C GLU A 82 -29.01 -2.47 14.67
N SER A 83 -29.75 -3.27 15.46
CA SER A 83 -29.29 -3.70 16.79
C SER A 83 -28.05 -4.59 16.76
N LEU A 84 -27.67 -5.14 15.61
CA LEU A 84 -26.45 -5.94 15.42
C LEU A 84 -25.22 -5.08 15.05
N VAL A 85 -25.40 -3.78 14.83
CA VAL A 85 -24.29 -2.86 14.53
C VAL A 85 -23.43 -2.70 15.77
N VAL A 86 -22.15 -3.10 15.66
CA VAL A 86 -21.17 -3.01 16.75
C VAL A 86 -20.39 -1.70 16.74
N GLU A 87 -20.32 -1.04 15.60
CA GLU A 87 -19.57 0.19 15.39
C GLU A 87 -20.23 1.02 14.28
N THR A 88 -20.21 2.34 14.42
CA THR A 88 -20.62 3.27 13.37
C THR A 88 -19.53 4.33 13.23
N GLN A 89 -19.07 4.50 12.00
CA GLN A 89 -18.08 5.50 11.64
C GLN A 89 -18.63 6.40 10.52
N GLU A 90 -18.51 7.71 10.69
CA GLU A 90 -18.84 8.69 9.65
C GLU A 90 -17.53 9.17 9.00
N LEU A 91 -17.32 8.83 7.72
CA LEU A 91 -16.18 9.30 6.94
C LEU A 91 -16.55 10.58 6.18
N LYS A 92 -15.93 11.70 6.53
CA LYS A 92 -16.20 13.00 5.92
C LYS A 92 -15.19 13.31 4.84
N SER A 93 -15.68 13.76 3.69
CA SER A 93 -14.81 14.38 2.69
C SER A 93 -14.48 15.77 3.18
N ILE A 94 -13.22 16.00 3.56
CA ILE A 94 -12.77 17.27 4.10
C ILE A 94 -11.89 17.94 3.04
N ARG A 95 -12.32 19.10 2.58
CA ARG A 95 -11.49 20.02 1.77
C ARG A 95 -11.21 21.27 2.57
N ARG A 96 -9.99 21.80 2.45
CA ARG A 96 -9.51 22.97 3.17
C ARG A 96 -9.02 24.05 2.20
N PRO A 97 -9.94 24.74 1.49
CA PRO A 97 -9.56 25.83 0.59
C PRO A 97 -8.63 26.85 1.26
N GLY A 98 -7.53 27.20 0.59
CA GLY A 98 -6.52 28.12 1.11
C GLY A 98 -5.39 27.48 1.92
N LYS A 99 -5.49 26.19 2.26
CA LYS A 99 -4.37 25.39 2.78
C LYS A 99 -3.53 24.82 1.63
N LYS A 100 -2.33 24.33 1.96
CA LYS A 100 -1.43 23.69 0.99
C LYS A 100 -2.07 22.42 0.43
N LYS A 101 -2.22 22.37 -0.89
CA LYS A 101 -2.88 21.26 -1.57
C LYS A 101 -1.90 20.09 -1.72
N VAL A 102 -2.26 18.93 -1.18
CA VAL A 102 -1.43 17.72 -1.25
C VAL A 102 -2.15 16.60 -1.99
N VAL A 103 -1.39 15.81 -2.74
CA VAL A 103 -1.90 14.64 -3.48
C VAL A 103 -1.13 13.39 -3.09
N ILE A 104 -1.82 12.25 -3.02
CA ILE A 104 -1.18 10.94 -2.83
C ILE A 104 -1.15 10.24 -4.18
N VAL A 105 0.04 9.94 -4.69
CA VAL A 105 0.22 9.05 -5.85
C VAL A 105 0.54 7.66 -5.31
N LYS A 106 -0.36 6.70 -5.53
CA LYS A 106 -0.22 5.34 -5.06
C LYS A 106 0.05 4.42 -6.24
N GLU A 107 1.31 4.00 -6.35
CA GLU A 107 1.70 2.95 -7.30
C GLU A 107 1.13 1.61 -6.83
N ILE A 108 0.46 0.93 -7.76
CA ILE A 108 -0.19 -0.36 -7.54
C ILE A 108 0.24 -1.34 -8.64
N MET A 109 0.09 -2.64 -8.38
CA MET A 109 0.53 -3.64 -9.36
C MET A 109 -0.21 -3.53 -10.69
N GLY A 110 0.55 -3.74 -11.77
CA GLY A 110 0.14 -3.48 -13.14
C GLY A 110 0.95 -4.26 -14.19
N GLN A 111 1.48 -5.43 -13.81
CA GLN A 111 2.35 -6.26 -14.66
C GLN A 111 1.59 -7.41 -15.33
N GLY A 112 0.34 -7.65 -14.91
CA GLY A 112 -0.54 -8.67 -15.46
C GLY A 112 -0.37 -10.03 -14.76
N ALA A 113 -1.11 -11.01 -15.25
CA ALA A 113 -1.25 -12.34 -14.64
C ALA A 113 -1.63 -12.25 -13.15
N MET A 114 -0.67 -12.54 -12.26
CA MET A 114 -0.80 -12.51 -10.80
C MET A 114 -0.43 -11.14 -10.18
N HIS A 115 -0.08 -10.14 -10.98
CA HIS A 115 0.33 -8.80 -10.53
C HIS A 115 -0.61 -7.75 -11.15
N ASP A 116 -1.86 -7.76 -10.72
CA ASP A 116 -2.89 -6.85 -11.24
C ASP A 116 -3.81 -6.45 -10.10
N ASN A 117 -4.30 -5.22 -10.11
CA ASN A 117 -5.25 -4.72 -9.13
C ASN A 117 -6.47 -4.17 -9.87
N PHE A 118 -7.65 -4.40 -9.30
CA PHE A 118 -8.91 -4.03 -9.89
C PHE A 118 -9.43 -2.78 -9.22
N ILE A 119 -9.84 -1.79 -10.02
CA ILE A 119 -10.19 -0.45 -9.53
C ILE A 119 -11.66 -0.17 -9.85
N LEU A 120 -12.31 0.59 -8.97
CA LEU A 120 -13.69 1.06 -9.04
C LEU A 120 -14.72 -0.08 -9.20
N PRO A 121 -14.74 -1.09 -8.30
CA PRO A 121 -15.82 -2.06 -8.25
C PRO A 121 -17.15 -1.41 -7.83
N VAL A 122 -18.26 -2.09 -8.14
CA VAL A 122 -19.62 -1.67 -7.71
C VAL A 122 -19.79 -1.84 -6.20
N GLU A 123 -19.22 -2.90 -5.64
CA GLU A 123 -19.28 -3.22 -4.22
C GLU A 123 -17.90 -2.99 -3.59
N PRO A 124 -17.81 -2.63 -2.30
CA PRO A 124 -16.53 -2.46 -1.61
C PRO A 124 -15.64 -3.70 -1.78
N VAL A 125 -14.45 -3.48 -2.34
CA VAL A 125 -13.46 -4.54 -2.59
C VAL A 125 -14.06 -5.67 -3.46
N GLY A 126 -15.04 -5.37 -4.30
CA GLY A 126 -15.66 -6.33 -5.21
C GLY A 126 -14.86 -6.54 -6.50
N ILE A 127 -15.36 -7.42 -7.36
CA ILE A 127 -14.87 -7.61 -8.73
C ILE A 127 -15.88 -7.12 -9.75
N LEU A 128 -17.17 -7.25 -9.44
CA LEU A 128 -18.23 -6.81 -10.34
C LEU A 128 -18.08 -5.32 -10.66
N GLY A 129 -18.03 -5.01 -11.96
CA GLY A 129 -17.90 -3.64 -12.47
C GLY A 129 -16.48 -3.07 -12.45
N ALA A 130 -15.55 -3.68 -11.70
CA ALA A 130 -14.18 -3.22 -11.61
C ALA A 130 -13.44 -3.29 -12.95
N ARG A 131 -12.36 -2.53 -13.07
CA ARG A 131 -11.43 -2.62 -14.21
C ARG A 131 -10.05 -2.99 -13.73
N ALA A 132 -9.45 -3.96 -14.41
CA ALA A 132 -8.06 -4.30 -14.21
C ALA A 132 -7.17 -3.11 -14.59
N ASN A 133 -6.20 -2.81 -13.74
CA ASN A 133 -5.29 -1.69 -13.93
C ASN A 133 -4.51 -1.81 -15.25
N VAL A 134 -4.09 -3.03 -15.61
CA VAL A 134 -3.42 -3.29 -16.89
C VAL A 134 -4.29 -3.01 -18.11
N ASP A 135 -5.60 -3.23 -18.02
CA ASP A 135 -6.52 -2.99 -19.13
C ASP A 135 -6.80 -1.48 -19.32
N LEU A 136 -6.55 -0.68 -18.29
CA LEU A 136 -6.53 0.78 -18.36
C LEU A 136 -5.19 1.31 -18.90
N GLY A 137 -4.23 0.43 -19.19
CA GLY A 137 -2.89 0.80 -19.65
C GLY A 137 -1.99 1.33 -18.54
N ASN A 138 -2.28 1.00 -17.27
CA ASN A 138 -1.55 1.46 -16.08
C ASN A 138 -1.50 2.98 -15.91
N VAL A 139 -2.31 3.74 -16.66
CA VAL A 139 -2.31 5.20 -16.60
C VAL A 139 -2.90 5.69 -15.28
N PRO A 140 -2.59 6.93 -14.86
CA PRO A 140 -3.15 7.52 -13.64
C PRO A 140 -4.69 7.52 -13.62
N VAL A 141 -5.27 6.99 -12.53
CA VAL A 141 -6.69 7.03 -12.20
C VAL A 141 -6.86 7.84 -10.92
N CYS A 142 -7.47 9.02 -11.04
CA CYS A 142 -7.73 9.89 -9.91
C CYS A 142 -9.03 9.49 -9.21
N VAL A 143 -8.97 9.36 -7.89
CA VAL A 143 -10.12 9.09 -7.03
C VAL A 143 -10.10 10.03 -5.84
N SER A 144 -11.25 10.21 -5.21
CA SER A 144 -11.35 10.92 -3.94
C SER A 144 -10.75 10.08 -2.80
N PRO A 145 -10.31 10.71 -1.70
CA PRO A 145 -9.88 10.00 -0.50
C PRO A 145 -10.95 9.04 0.03
N LEU A 146 -12.23 9.42 -0.07
CA LEU A 146 -13.32 8.57 0.40
C LEU A 146 -13.53 7.33 -0.46
N GLU A 147 -13.39 7.42 -1.78
CA GLU A 147 -13.46 6.22 -2.63
C GLU A 147 -12.41 5.17 -2.22
N VAL A 148 -11.22 5.61 -1.81
CA VAL A 148 -10.19 4.71 -1.27
C VAL A 148 -10.69 4.03 0.01
N LEU A 149 -11.21 4.80 0.96
CA LEU A 149 -11.75 4.30 2.24
C LEU A 149 -13.04 3.48 2.09
N ASP A 150 -13.79 3.68 1.00
CA ASP A 150 -14.98 2.89 0.63
C ASP A 150 -14.61 1.58 -0.10
N GLY A 151 -13.33 1.30 -0.31
CA GLY A 151 -12.87 0.06 -0.93
C GLY A 151 -12.93 0.04 -2.45
N CYS A 152 -12.60 1.17 -3.09
CA CYS A 152 -12.56 1.27 -4.56
C CYS A 152 -11.43 0.46 -5.23
N ILE A 153 -10.68 -0.35 -4.49
CA ILE A 153 -9.63 -1.21 -5.03
C ILE A 153 -9.74 -2.63 -4.46
N HIS A 154 -9.62 -3.61 -5.35
CA HIS A 154 -9.52 -5.01 -5.04
C HIS A 154 -8.12 -5.47 -5.45
N ALA A 155 -7.31 -5.86 -4.47
CA ALA A 155 -5.93 -6.26 -4.70
C ALA A 155 -5.83 -7.73 -5.12
N LEU A 156 -5.23 -8.01 -6.28
CA LEU A 156 -4.83 -9.36 -6.69
C LEU A 156 -3.30 -9.47 -6.78
N THR A 157 -2.58 -8.49 -6.24
CA THR A 157 -1.12 -8.41 -6.18
C THR A 157 -0.50 -9.80 -5.90
N CYS A 158 0.74 -10.02 -6.32
CA CYS A 158 1.63 -11.11 -5.90
C CYS A 158 2.98 -10.48 -5.49
N ILE A 159 3.22 -10.29 -4.19
CA ILE A 159 4.39 -9.58 -3.63
C ILE A 159 4.76 -10.25 -2.31
N GLY A 160 6.03 -10.08 -1.89
CA GLY A 160 6.55 -10.55 -0.61
C GLY A 160 5.59 -10.23 0.56
N PRO A 161 5.17 -11.21 1.37
CA PRO A 161 4.13 -11.06 2.39
C PRO A 161 4.33 -9.87 3.35
N ALA A 162 5.57 -9.55 3.70
CA ALA A 162 5.88 -8.47 4.64
C ALA A 162 5.57 -7.08 4.09
N SER A 163 5.69 -6.89 2.78
CA SER A 163 5.47 -5.61 2.10
C SER A 163 4.15 -5.56 1.32
N LYS A 164 3.29 -6.54 1.56
CA LYS A 164 2.07 -6.79 0.82
C LYS A 164 0.93 -5.87 1.23
N GLU A 165 0.38 -5.11 0.29
CA GLU A 165 -0.86 -4.36 0.54
C GLU A 165 -2.06 -5.14 -0.03
N MET A 166 -2.80 -5.82 0.85
CA MET A 166 -4.06 -6.47 0.46
C MET A 166 -5.18 -5.43 0.36
N SER A 167 -6.32 -5.77 -0.24
CA SER A 167 -7.48 -4.86 -0.35
C SER A 167 -7.86 -4.20 0.97
N ARG A 168 -7.69 -4.93 2.09
CA ARG A 168 -7.92 -4.43 3.45
C ARG A 168 -7.03 -3.24 3.82
N HIS A 169 -5.78 -3.25 3.37
CA HIS A 169 -4.85 -2.16 3.58
C HIS A 169 -5.34 -0.88 2.91
N TYR A 170 -5.84 -1.00 1.67
CA TYR A 170 -6.26 0.17 0.89
C TYR A 170 -7.48 0.88 1.45
N TRP A 171 -8.48 0.19 1.99
CA TRP A 171 -9.61 0.90 2.63
C TRP A 171 -9.32 1.33 4.07
N ARG A 172 -8.18 0.90 4.63
CA ARG A 172 -7.61 1.37 5.90
C ARG A 172 -6.32 2.17 5.70
N GLU A 173 -6.19 2.85 4.56
CA GLU A 173 -4.92 3.45 4.14
C GLU A 173 -4.46 4.52 5.15
N PRO A 174 -3.32 4.31 5.86
CA PRO A 174 -2.92 5.21 6.94
C PRO A 174 -2.54 6.63 6.48
N LEU A 175 -1.88 6.78 5.34
CA LEU A 175 -1.51 8.07 4.77
C LEU A 175 -2.74 8.87 4.32
N VAL A 176 -3.74 8.22 3.74
CA VAL A 176 -5.03 8.85 3.41
C VAL A 176 -5.70 9.34 4.68
N LEU A 177 -5.78 8.51 5.71
CA LEU A 177 -6.40 8.87 6.99
C LEU A 177 -5.66 10.02 7.69
N GLU A 178 -4.33 9.98 7.75
CA GLU A 178 -3.51 11.05 8.35
C GLU A 178 -3.67 12.37 7.58
N ALA A 179 -3.49 12.36 6.26
CA ALA A 179 -3.56 13.59 5.46
C ALA A 179 -4.99 14.15 5.37
N LEU A 180 -6.03 13.32 5.43
CA LEU A 180 -7.42 13.77 5.43
C LEU A 180 -7.79 14.50 6.73
N HIS A 181 -7.33 13.98 7.88
CA HIS A 181 -7.62 14.56 9.19
C HIS A 181 -6.71 15.73 9.58
N ASP A 182 -5.56 15.88 8.94
CA ASP A 182 -4.66 17.00 9.19
C ASP A 182 -5.24 18.37 8.80
N GLU A 183 -5.20 19.33 9.73
CA GLU A 183 -5.80 20.66 9.54
C GLU A 183 -4.94 21.65 8.73
N GLU A 184 -3.67 21.32 8.48
CA GLU A 184 -2.71 22.20 7.82
C GLU A 184 -2.61 21.96 6.32
N VAL A 185 -3.06 20.79 5.85
CA VAL A 185 -3.06 20.42 4.43
C VAL A 185 -4.47 20.17 3.89
N ASP A 186 -4.61 20.38 2.58
CA ASP A 186 -5.81 20.05 1.82
C ASP A 186 -5.53 18.82 0.96
N LEU A 187 -5.88 17.63 1.46
CA LEU A 187 -5.77 16.39 0.68
C LEU A 187 -6.74 16.42 -0.50
N CYS A 188 -6.21 16.58 -1.70
CA CYS A 188 -7.04 16.88 -2.86
C CYS A 188 -7.55 15.68 -3.63
N GLY A 189 -6.86 14.54 -3.49
CA GLY A 189 -7.17 13.30 -4.19
C GLY A 189 -6.09 12.26 -3.99
N VAL A 190 -6.42 11.04 -4.41
CA VAL A 190 -5.48 9.93 -4.54
C VAL A 190 -5.40 9.56 -6.01
N VAL A 191 -4.20 9.32 -6.51
CA VAL A 191 -3.91 8.97 -7.90
C VAL A 191 -3.35 7.56 -7.90
N PHE A 192 -4.17 6.58 -8.28
CA PHE A 192 -3.67 5.23 -8.53
C PHE A 192 -2.93 5.21 -9.86
N VAL A 193 -1.78 4.55 -9.88
CA VAL A 193 -0.99 4.37 -11.11
C VAL A 193 -0.41 2.97 -11.13
N GLY A 194 -0.44 2.31 -12.29
CA GLY A 194 0.11 0.97 -12.42
C GLY A 194 1.61 0.96 -12.62
N SER A 195 2.22 -0.18 -12.27
CA SER A 195 3.63 -0.48 -12.51
C SER A 195 3.77 -1.40 -13.74
N PRO A 196 4.01 -0.88 -14.96
CA PRO A 196 4.08 -1.70 -16.16
C PRO A 196 5.31 -2.61 -16.16
N GLN A 197 5.27 -3.75 -16.84
CA GLN A 197 6.44 -4.63 -16.94
C GLN A 197 7.52 -4.04 -17.87
N ILE A 198 7.12 -3.34 -18.93
CA ILE A 198 8.02 -2.86 -19.98
C ILE A 198 8.57 -1.48 -19.63
N ASN A 199 9.91 -1.32 -19.61
CA ASN A 199 10.57 -0.06 -19.23
C ASN A 199 10.07 1.17 -19.99
N ALA A 200 9.82 1.08 -21.30
CA ALA A 200 9.31 2.20 -22.08
C ALA A 200 7.93 2.68 -21.58
N GLU A 201 7.08 1.75 -21.14
CA GLU A 201 5.77 2.05 -20.57
C GLU A 201 5.89 2.66 -19.17
N LYS A 202 6.85 2.19 -18.35
CA LYS A 202 7.16 2.79 -17.02
C LYS A 202 7.38 4.30 -17.13
N PHE A 203 8.23 4.73 -18.07
CA PHE A 203 8.52 6.15 -18.29
C PHE A 203 7.34 6.92 -18.92
N TYR A 204 6.58 6.28 -19.81
CA TYR A 204 5.37 6.87 -20.37
C TYR A 204 4.35 7.19 -19.28
N VAL A 205 4.03 6.20 -18.44
CA VAL A 205 3.09 6.31 -17.33
C VAL A 205 3.57 7.33 -16.31
N SER A 206 4.86 7.29 -15.93
CA SER A 206 5.46 8.28 -15.03
C SER A 206 5.32 9.72 -15.54
N ARG A 207 5.49 9.94 -16.84
CA ARG A 207 5.28 11.27 -17.43
C ARG A 207 3.82 11.72 -17.32
N ARG A 208 2.86 10.78 -17.43
CA ARG A 208 1.44 11.07 -17.21
C ARG A 208 1.16 11.40 -15.74
N VAL A 209 1.80 10.73 -14.78
CA VAL A 209 1.73 11.08 -13.35
C VAL A 209 2.15 12.52 -13.14
N GLY A 210 3.34 12.91 -13.64
CA GLY A 210 3.82 14.29 -13.52
C GLY A 210 2.82 15.32 -14.07
N HIS A 211 2.30 15.14 -15.28
CA HIS A 211 1.26 16.04 -15.82
C HIS A 211 -0.02 16.04 -14.99
N THR A 212 -0.42 14.89 -14.45
CA THR A 212 -1.64 14.78 -13.63
C THR A 212 -1.50 15.61 -12.36
N VAL A 213 -0.38 15.46 -11.65
CA VAL A 213 -0.08 16.23 -10.42
C VAL A 213 0.03 17.73 -10.71
N GLU A 214 0.66 18.11 -11.82
CA GLU A 214 0.74 19.51 -12.28
C GLU A 214 -0.64 20.09 -12.59
N MET A 215 -1.50 19.37 -13.32
CA MET A 215 -2.87 19.81 -13.62
C MET A 215 -3.77 19.89 -12.39
N MET A 216 -3.41 19.20 -11.30
CA MET A 216 -4.12 19.31 -10.02
C MET A 216 -3.70 20.56 -9.23
N ASP A 217 -2.71 21.33 -9.69
CA ASP A 217 -2.09 22.45 -8.98
C ASP A 217 -1.73 22.06 -7.53
N ALA A 218 -1.01 20.95 -7.37
CA ALA A 218 -0.58 20.45 -6.07
C ALA A 218 0.64 21.24 -5.55
N ASP A 219 0.62 21.61 -4.27
CA ASP A 219 1.76 22.21 -3.57
C ASP A 219 2.77 21.16 -3.09
N GLY A 220 2.33 19.92 -2.89
CA GLY A 220 3.15 18.80 -2.44
C GLY A 220 2.55 17.46 -2.83
N ALA A 221 3.38 16.43 -2.93
CA ALA A 221 2.94 15.09 -3.29
C ALA A 221 3.55 14.02 -2.40
N PHE A 222 2.80 12.94 -2.22
CA PHE A 222 3.34 11.67 -1.76
C PHE A 222 3.42 10.72 -2.95
N VAL A 223 4.46 9.88 -2.99
CA VAL A 223 4.49 8.72 -3.89
C VAL A 223 4.69 7.49 -3.01
N THR A 224 3.82 6.50 -3.12
CA THR A 224 3.92 5.24 -2.36
C THR A 224 3.96 4.06 -3.31
N THR A 225 4.75 3.02 -3.01
CA THR A 225 4.68 1.74 -3.73
C THR A 225 4.63 0.57 -2.74
N GLU A 226 3.86 -0.46 -3.09
CA GLU A 226 3.95 -1.77 -2.44
C GLU A 226 5.11 -2.60 -3.02
N GLY A 227 5.59 -3.56 -2.24
CA GLY A 227 6.69 -4.43 -2.64
C GLY A 227 8.06 -3.76 -2.77
N PHE A 228 8.94 -4.45 -3.49
CA PHE A 228 10.31 -4.01 -3.77
C PHE A 228 10.82 -4.62 -5.08
N GLY A 229 11.85 -4.02 -5.68
CA GLY A 229 12.47 -4.54 -6.91
C GLY A 229 12.04 -3.79 -8.16
N ASN A 230 11.43 -4.47 -9.15
CA ASN A 230 11.14 -3.88 -10.47
C ASN A 230 10.30 -2.60 -10.40
N ASN A 231 9.35 -2.55 -9.47
CA ASN A 231 8.44 -1.43 -9.23
C ASN A 231 9.19 -0.16 -8.76
N HIS A 232 10.37 -0.31 -8.14
CA HIS A 232 11.15 0.84 -7.68
C HIS A 232 11.64 1.75 -8.82
N ILE A 233 11.69 1.24 -10.05
CA ILE A 233 12.02 2.04 -11.24
C ILE A 233 10.88 3.03 -11.52
N ASP A 234 9.64 2.57 -11.49
CA ASP A 234 8.42 3.40 -11.67
C ASP A 234 8.33 4.41 -10.54
N PHE A 235 8.41 3.95 -9.29
CA PHE A 235 8.40 4.77 -8.09
C PHE A 235 9.41 5.92 -8.16
N ALA A 236 10.67 5.61 -8.50
CA ALA A 236 11.71 6.62 -8.66
C ALA A 236 11.40 7.60 -9.81
N SER A 237 10.85 7.09 -10.92
CA SER A 237 10.48 7.90 -12.08
C SER A 237 9.24 8.78 -11.81
N HIS A 238 8.27 8.31 -11.04
CA HIS A 238 7.12 9.10 -10.58
C HIS A 238 7.59 10.29 -9.76
N ILE A 239 8.47 10.08 -8.77
CA ILE A 239 9.07 11.14 -7.96
C ILE A 239 9.86 12.12 -8.82
N GLU A 240 10.66 11.62 -9.76
CA GLU A 240 11.40 12.48 -10.70
C GLU A 240 10.48 13.35 -11.53
N GLN A 241 9.43 12.76 -12.11
CA GLN A 241 8.49 13.49 -12.97
C GLN A 241 7.75 14.57 -12.19
N ILE A 242 7.30 14.29 -10.97
CA ILE A 242 6.64 15.30 -10.12
C ILE A 242 7.65 16.39 -9.71
N GLY A 243 8.85 16.00 -9.28
CA GLY A 243 9.90 16.93 -8.87
C GLY A 243 10.40 17.84 -10.00
N MET A 244 10.42 17.37 -11.26
CA MET A 244 10.74 18.19 -12.44
C MET A 244 9.76 19.34 -12.66
N ARG A 245 8.54 19.26 -12.09
CA ARG A 245 7.51 20.31 -12.13
C ARG A 245 7.54 21.23 -10.91
N GLY A 246 8.56 21.07 -10.05
CA GLY A 246 8.75 21.93 -8.89
C GLY A 246 7.87 21.59 -7.69
N VAL A 247 7.24 20.41 -7.67
CA VAL A 247 6.41 19.96 -6.55
C VAL A 247 7.25 19.09 -5.59
N PRO A 248 7.47 19.53 -4.33
CA PRO A 248 8.11 18.72 -3.30
C PRO A 248 7.40 17.38 -3.13
N THR A 249 8.17 16.28 -3.11
CA THR A 249 7.61 14.93 -3.12
C THR A 249 8.26 14.06 -2.06
N VAL A 250 7.45 13.45 -1.18
CA VAL A 250 7.91 12.43 -0.22
C VAL A 250 7.62 11.05 -0.77
N GLY A 251 8.66 10.25 -0.96
CA GLY A 251 8.55 8.85 -1.35
C GLY A 251 8.40 7.92 -0.14
N MET A 252 7.50 6.95 -0.22
CA MET A 252 7.30 5.92 0.82
C MET A 252 7.34 4.53 0.20
N SER A 253 8.20 3.67 0.74
CA SER A 253 8.31 2.28 0.28
C SER A 253 8.97 1.44 1.36
N TYR A 254 8.75 0.13 1.32
CA TYR A 254 9.70 -0.79 1.92
C TYR A 254 11.02 -0.74 1.11
N CYS A 255 12.10 -0.27 1.74
CA CYS A 255 13.42 -0.17 1.12
C CYS A 255 14.38 -1.11 1.85
N ALA A 256 14.67 -0.85 3.12
CA ALA A 256 15.52 -1.65 3.97
C ALA A 256 16.86 -2.05 3.32
N VAL A 257 17.45 -3.21 3.66
CA VAL A 257 18.75 -3.60 3.09
C VAL A 257 18.69 -3.81 1.57
N GLN A 258 17.52 -4.17 1.05
CA GLN A 258 17.24 -4.36 -0.38
C GLN A 258 17.17 -3.03 -1.15
N GLY A 259 16.93 -1.93 -0.43
CA GLY A 259 16.57 -0.62 -0.97
C GLY A 259 17.74 0.30 -1.28
N ALA A 260 18.99 -0.17 -1.11
CA ALA A 260 20.19 0.59 -1.50
C ALA A 260 20.20 1.00 -2.99
N LEU A 261 19.30 0.42 -3.79
CA LEU A 261 19.12 0.66 -5.22
C LEU A 261 18.03 1.70 -5.57
N VAL A 262 17.28 2.22 -4.58
CA VAL A 262 16.05 2.99 -4.83
C VAL A 262 16.32 4.49 -4.94
N VAL A 263 17.22 5.06 -4.13
CA VAL A 263 17.53 6.50 -4.13
C VAL A 263 18.55 6.83 -5.23
N GLY A 264 18.04 7.04 -6.45
CA GLY A 264 18.87 7.19 -7.65
C GLY A 264 18.93 8.59 -8.26
N ASN A 265 17.89 9.41 -8.10
CA ASN A 265 17.77 10.71 -8.76
C ASN A 265 17.72 11.89 -7.77
N LYS A 266 17.97 13.10 -8.27
CA LYS A 266 18.08 14.32 -7.46
C LYS A 266 16.78 14.77 -6.77
N HIS A 267 15.63 14.24 -7.19
CA HIS A 267 14.32 14.57 -6.64
C HIS A 267 13.90 13.61 -5.51
N MET A 268 14.62 12.50 -5.32
CA MET A 268 14.38 11.55 -4.23
C MET A 268 15.09 11.96 -2.94
N GLN A 269 14.94 13.22 -2.55
CA GLN A 269 15.53 13.76 -1.33
C GLN A 269 14.77 13.29 -0.08
N TYR A 270 13.44 13.30 -0.16
CA TYR A 270 12.54 13.04 0.96
C TYR A 270 11.99 11.62 0.87
N MET A 271 12.43 10.75 1.76
CA MET A 271 12.10 9.33 1.74
C MET A 271 11.73 8.83 3.14
N VAL A 272 10.67 8.04 3.22
CA VAL A 272 10.26 7.31 4.41
C VAL A 272 10.30 5.82 4.11
N ASP A 273 11.15 5.10 4.85
CA ASP A 273 11.21 3.65 4.76
C ASP A 273 10.14 3.02 5.65
N ASN A 274 9.35 2.11 5.07
CA ASN A 274 8.30 1.34 5.74
C ASN A 274 8.86 0.12 6.49
N ASN A 275 10.17 -0.13 6.50
CA ASN A 275 10.75 -1.26 7.22
C ASN A 275 10.48 -1.24 8.74
N LYS A 276 9.89 -2.31 9.26
CA LYS A 276 9.80 -2.59 10.72
C LYS A 276 10.68 -3.78 11.11
N SER A 277 11.10 -4.59 10.14
CA SER A 277 11.98 -5.72 10.41
C SER A 277 13.28 -5.28 11.08
N GLU A 278 13.64 -5.97 12.15
CA GLU A 278 14.85 -5.68 12.92
C GLU A 278 16.11 -5.86 12.06
N ALA A 279 16.13 -6.92 11.24
CA ALA A 279 17.22 -7.19 10.31
C ALA A 279 17.12 -6.39 9.01
N GLY A 280 16.05 -5.62 8.82
CA GLY A 280 15.85 -4.84 7.60
C GLY A 280 15.53 -5.70 6.39
N ILE A 281 14.80 -6.81 6.54
CA ILE A 281 14.57 -7.79 5.46
C ILE A 281 13.08 -8.03 5.18
N GLU A 282 12.80 -8.56 3.99
CA GLU A 282 11.53 -9.21 3.69
C GLU A 282 11.59 -10.55 4.45
N ASN A 283 10.84 -10.63 5.56
CA ASN A 283 10.84 -11.78 6.46
C ASN A 283 9.65 -12.73 6.26
N GLU A 284 8.85 -12.52 5.22
CA GLU A 284 7.65 -13.29 4.86
C GLU A 284 6.56 -13.33 5.95
N ILE A 285 6.63 -12.43 6.94
CA ILE A 285 5.57 -12.24 7.93
C ILE A 285 4.57 -11.23 7.38
N LEU A 286 3.33 -11.66 7.16
CA LEU A 286 2.28 -10.87 6.54
C LEU A 286 2.13 -9.50 7.22
N GLY A 287 2.32 -8.44 6.43
CA GLY A 287 2.08 -7.05 6.83
C GLY A 287 3.20 -6.38 7.63
N ASN A 288 4.30 -7.06 7.95
CA ASN A 288 5.33 -6.52 8.86
C ASN A 288 5.90 -5.17 8.42
N ASN A 289 6.24 -5.06 7.13
CA ASN A 289 6.86 -3.90 6.50
C ASN A 289 5.88 -3.07 5.64
N THR A 290 4.58 -3.22 5.85
CA THR A 290 3.56 -2.37 5.18
C THR A 290 3.48 -0.99 5.81
N LEU A 291 2.96 -0.02 5.07
CA LEU A 291 2.70 1.34 5.57
C LEU A 291 1.76 1.27 6.78
N CYS A 292 2.11 1.97 7.85
CA CYS A 292 1.35 2.10 9.09
C CYS A 292 1.28 3.59 9.48
N GLN A 293 0.47 3.90 10.49
CA GLN A 293 0.24 5.27 10.93
C GLN A 293 1.56 5.99 11.30
N GLU A 294 2.49 5.30 11.95
CA GLU A 294 3.83 5.84 12.27
C GLU A 294 4.63 6.28 11.03
N ASP A 295 4.41 5.69 9.86
CA ASP A 295 5.08 6.11 8.62
C ASP A 295 4.38 7.29 7.99
N ALA A 296 3.04 7.27 7.99
CA ALA A 296 2.21 8.34 7.48
C ALA A 296 2.47 9.67 8.22
N ILE A 297 2.56 9.63 9.56
CA ILE A 297 2.92 10.80 10.39
C ILE A 297 4.29 11.35 9.98
N ARG A 298 5.30 10.47 9.84
CA ARG A 298 6.65 10.86 9.43
C ARG A 298 6.66 11.48 8.03
N ALA A 299 5.93 10.88 7.09
CA ALA A 299 5.84 11.39 5.72
C ALA A 299 5.14 12.75 5.67
N LEU A 300 4.04 12.92 6.39
CA LEU A 300 3.29 14.16 6.42
C LEU A 300 4.10 15.30 7.05
N ALA A 301 4.77 15.05 8.17
CA ALA A 301 5.68 16.02 8.78
C ALA A 301 6.82 16.40 7.82
N MET A 302 7.42 15.42 7.13
CA MET A 302 8.48 15.63 6.15
C MET A 302 7.99 16.46 4.95
N LEU A 303 6.78 16.20 4.44
CA LEU A 303 6.22 16.96 3.32
C LEU A 303 5.92 18.41 3.72
N LYS A 304 5.39 18.64 4.93
CA LYS A 304 5.17 19.99 5.46
C LYS A 304 6.47 20.79 5.53
N ALA A 305 7.52 20.21 6.11
CA ALA A 305 8.85 20.83 6.17
C ALA A 305 9.39 21.14 4.76
N ALA A 306 9.26 20.20 3.83
CA ALA A 306 9.69 20.40 2.44
C ALA A 306 8.91 21.52 1.73
N MET A 307 7.60 21.60 1.91
CA MET A 307 6.75 22.69 1.35
C MET A 307 7.04 24.04 2.00
N ALA A 308 7.46 24.06 3.27
CA ALA A 308 7.89 25.26 3.99
C ALA A 308 9.29 25.74 3.58
N GLY A 309 10.03 24.93 2.80
CA GLY A 309 11.41 25.23 2.41
C GLY A 309 12.42 25.04 3.54
N GLU A 310 12.07 24.23 4.55
CA GLU A 310 12.97 23.87 5.63
C GLU A 310 14.06 22.90 5.14
N ASP A 311 15.21 22.93 5.81
CA ASP A 311 16.31 22.01 5.50
C ASP A 311 16.01 20.61 6.05
N VAL A 312 15.63 19.70 5.16
CA VAL A 312 15.45 18.29 5.48
C VAL A 312 16.63 17.52 4.91
N LYS A 313 17.37 16.84 5.79
CA LYS A 313 18.52 16.00 5.43
C LYS A 313 18.11 15.01 4.34
N ALA A 314 18.90 14.96 3.26
CA ALA A 314 18.67 14.04 2.16
C ALA A 314 18.73 12.57 2.62
N ALA A 315 17.88 11.74 2.02
CA ALA A 315 17.84 10.31 2.27
C ALA A 315 19.21 9.64 2.05
N GLU A 316 19.56 8.72 2.95
CA GLU A 316 20.81 7.96 2.88
C GLU A 316 20.70 6.87 1.80
N LYS A 317 21.77 6.65 1.03
CA LYS A 317 21.81 5.59 -0.01
C LYS A 317 21.84 4.18 0.56
N LYS A 318 22.17 4.04 1.84
CA LYS A 318 22.18 2.76 2.55
C LYS A 318 21.19 2.85 3.68
N TRP A 319 20.49 1.75 3.90
CA TRP A 319 19.57 1.67 5.04
C TRP A 319 20.32 1.87 6.35
N ASN A 320 19.71 2.69 7.22
CA ASN A 320 20.21 3.03 8.53
C ASN A 320 19.00 3.03 9.49
N PRO A 321 18.93 2.08 10.43
CA PRO A 321 17.77 1.96 11.32
C PRO A 321 17.57 3.20 12.22
N ASN A 322 18.63 3.97 12.48
CA ASN A 322 18.57 5.15 13.33
C ASN A 322 17.80 6.32 12.69
N VAL A 323 17.64 6.34 11.36
CA VAL A 323 16.88 7.40 10.68
C VAL A 323 15.43 7.43 11.17
N LYS A 324 14.82 6.26 11.39
CA LYS A 324 13.46 6.18 11.92
C LYS A 324 13.36 6.80 13.31
N SER A 325 14.22 6.39 14.24
CA SER A 325 14.17 6.88 15.63
C SER A 325 14.45 8.38 15.71
N THR A 326 15.43 8.88 14.96
CA THR A 326 15.73 10.33 14.91
C THR A 326 14.55 11.13 14.36
N ASN A 327 13.89 10.66 13.29
CA ASN A 327 12.70 11.35 12.77
C ASN A 327 11.57 11.39 13.79
N VAL A 328 11.34 10.30 14.53
CA VAL A 328 10.32 10.22 15.58
C VAL A 328 10.62 11.23 16.68
N GLU A 329 11.83 11.24 17.24
CA GLU A 329 12.24 12.18 18.29
C GLU A 329 12.06 13.65 17.86
N LEU A 330 12.42 13.98 16.61
CA LEU A 330 12.25 15.33 16.07
C LEU A 330 10.78 15.73 15.96
N ILE A 331 9.92 14.84 15.48
CA ILE A 331 8.48 15.11 15.32
C ILE A 331 7.82 15.20 16.70
N GLU A 332 8.08 14.27 17.62
CA GLU A 332 7.54 14.33 18.98
C GLU A 332 7.96 15.62 19.69
N GLY A 333 9.22 16.04 19.52
CA GLY A 333 9.72 17.30 20.06
C GLY A 333 9.07 18.54 19.44
N ALA A 334 8.77 18.52 18.14
CA ALA A 334 8.17 19.65 17.44
C ALA A 334 6.66 19.80 17.71
N TYR A 335 5.92 18.69 17.75
CA TYR A 335 4.46 18.69 17.84
C TYR A 335 3.94 18.36 19.25
N GLY A 336 4.81 17.98 20.19
CA GLY A 336 4.43 17.63 21.57
C GLY A 336 3.50 16.42 21.68
N THR A 337 3.43 15.60 20.62
CA THR A 337 2.54 14.44 20.52
C THR A 337 3.40 13.20 20.34
N LYS A 338 3.13 12.17 21.14
CA LYS A 338 3.83 10.89 21.07
C LYS A 338 3.39 10.11 19.84
N ILE A 339 4.33 9.50 19.13
CA ILE A 339 4.06 8.59 18.02
C ILE A 339 4.05 7.17 18.54
N ASP A 340 2.91 6.50 18.42
CA ASP A 340 2.81 5.09 18.77
C ASP A 340 3.43 4.21 17.69
N LEU A 341 4.61 3.67 18.01
CA LEU A 341 5.34 2.78 17.11
C LEU A 341 4.74 1.37 17.17
N VAL A 342 4.47 0.80 16.00
CA VAL A 342 3.97 -0.57 15.91
C VAL A 342 5.11 -1.56 16.13
N GLY A 343 4.85 -2.60 16.92
CA GLY A 343 5.80 -3.69 17.16
C GLY A 343 6.09 -4.50 15.90
N ASN A 344 7.21 -5.22 15.86
CA ASN A 344 7.65 -5.98 14.69
C ASN A 344 7.61 -7.51 14.94
N GLU A 345 8.30 -8.29 14.12
CA GLU A 345 8.32 -9.76 14.23
C GLU A 345 8.74 -10.30 15.60
N GLN A 346 9.45 -9.52 16.42
CA GLN A 346 9.90 -9.96 17.75
C GLN A 346 8.73 -10.15 18.73
N GLU A 347 7.55 -9.61 18.43
CA GLU A 347 6.34 -9.83 19.22
C GLU A 347 5.66 -11.18 18.90
N LEU A 348 6.06 -11.83 17.81
CA LEU A 348 5.49 -13.12 17.39
C LEU A 348 6.33 -14.28 17.92
N PRO A 349 5.70 -15.44 18.23
CA PRO A 349 6.42 -16.66 18.53
C PRO A 349 7.44 -17.00 17.43
N MET A 350 8.60 -17.52 17.82
CA MET A 350 9.68 -17.85 16.90
C MET A 350 9.34 -19.12 16.10
N SER A 351 9.06 -18.97 14.80
CA SER A 351 8.87 -20.10 13.90
C SER A 351 10.20 -20.77 13.53
N GLU A 352 10.15 -22.03 13.11
CA GLU A 352 11.32 -22.75 12.59
C GLU A 352 11.90 -22.05 11.34
N LYS A 353 11.02 -21.61 10.43
CA LYS A 353 11.40 -20.85 9.23
C LYS A 353 12.16 -19.58 9.60
N ARG A 354 11.67 -18.81 10.58
CA ARG A 354 12.32 -17.59 11.04
C ARG A 354 13.68 -17.88 11.66
N ARG A 355 13.78 -18.91 12.51
CA ARG A 355 15.05 -19.35 13.12
C ARG A 355 16.12 -19.66 12.05
N LEU A 356 15.75 -20.31 10.95
CA LEU A 356 16.67 -20.65 9.86
C LEU A 356 17.03 -19.44 8.97
N LYS A 357 16.14 -18.47 8.83
CA LYS A 357 16.35 -17.27 8.00
C LYS A 357 17.22 -16.22 8.70
N TYR A 358 17.22 -16.22 10.03
CA TYR A 358 17.96 -15.27 10.87
C TYR A 358 19.27 -15.86 11.43
N SER A 359 19.53 -17.16 11.23
CA SER A 359 20.82 -17.81 11.50
C SER A 359 21.78 -17.64 10.32
#